data_AF-A0A7L0SF13-F1
#
_entry.id   AF-A0A7L0SF13-F1
#
_cell.length_a   1.000
_cell.length_b   1.000
_cell.length_c   1.000
_cell.angle_alpha   90.00
_cell.angle_beta   90.00
_cell.angle_gamma   90.00
#
_symmetry.space_group_name_H-M   'P 1'
#
loop_
_entity.id
_entity.type
_entity.pdbx_description
1 polymer ?
#
loop_
_entity_poly.entity_id
_entity_poly.type
_entity_poly.pdbx_seq_one_letter_code
_entity_poly.pdbx_strand_id
1 'polypeptide(L)'
;IRAGDEALCVSWHTAGTRGYWTSSGCTRIGGDNFHSTCACTHFSTFSILMAIDPVTDSFALMVVTYVGLSVSLVCLFLAIVTFLLCRSLWSVSISLHLQLSICLFA
;
A
#
# COMPACT_ATOMS: atom_id res chain seq x y z
N ILE A 1 -2.44 -8.00 12.94
CA ILE A 1 -2.73 -7.18 14.13
C ILE A 1 -2.24 -8.00 15.32
N ARG A 2 -1.07 -7.70 15.88
CA ARG A 2 -0.55 -8.43 17.05
C ARG A 2 -1.22 -7.89 18.30
N ALA A 3 -1.49 -8.79 19.25
CA ALA A 3 -1.94 -8.43 20.59
C ALA A 3 -0.79 -7.69 21.31
N GLY A 4 -0.80 -6.36 21.21
CA GLY A 4 0.26 -5.50 21.72
C GLY A 4 0.25 -4.07 21.18
N ASP A 5 -0.37 -3.84 20.01
CA ASP A 5 -0.49 -2.51 19.42
C ASP A 5 -1.75 -1.80 19.94
N GLU A 6 -1.58 -0.91 20.91
CA GLU A 6 -2.69 -0.11 21.40
C GLU A 6 -3.05 0.96 20.37
N ALA A 7 -4.28 0.89 19.84
CA ALA A 7 -4.81 1.94 18.98
C ALA A 7 -4.94 3.27 19.76
N LEU A 8 -4.30 4.32 19.26
CA LEU A 8 -4.25 5.64 19.89
C LEU A 8 -5.36 6.53 19.32
N CYS A 9 -6.24 7.03 20.19
CA CYS A 9 -7.30 7.95 19.79
C CYS A 9 -6.74 9.37 19.66
N VAL A 10 -6.87 9.98 18.48
CA VAL A 10 -6.47 11.38 18.24
C VAL A 10 -7.61 12.20 17.64
N SER A 11 -7.59 13.48 17.92
CA SER A 11 -8.42 14.48 17.28
C SER A 11 -7.58 15.54 16.58
N TRP A 12 -8.16 16.17 15.58
CA TRP A 12 -7.55 17.29 14.90
C TRP A 12 -7.68 18.55 15.76
N HIS A 13 -6.56 19.18 16.13
CA HIS A 13 -6.53 20.46 16.81
C HIS A 13 -6.08 21.56 15.85
N THR A 14 -6.92 22.57 15.69
CA THR A 14 -6.61 23.79 14.94
C THR A 14 -5.82 24.78 15.82
N ALA A 15 -4.63 25.17 15.39
CA ALA A 15 -3.79 26.18 16.03
C ALA A 15 -3.47 27.28 15.02
N GLY A 16 -4.36 28.27 14.92
CA GLY A 16 -4.26 29.35 13.94
C GLY A 16 -4.52 28.86 12.52
N THR A 17 -3.58 29.09 11.60
CA THR A 17 -3.67 28.65 10.19
C THR A 17 -3.18 27.22 9.94
N ARG A 18 -2.67 26.55 10.96
CA ARG A 18 -2.21 25.15 10.90
C ARG A 18 -3.01 24.30 11.87
N GLY A 19 -3.07 22.99 11.62
CA GLY A 19 -3.60 22.04 12.59
C GLY A 19 -2.65 20.87 12.75
N TYR A 20 -2.79 20.17 13.87
CA TYR A 20 -2.02 18.99 14.19
C TYR A 20 -2.91 17.95 14.87
N TRP A 21 -2.56 16.68 14.71
CA TRP A 21 -3.22 15.59 15.43
C TRP A 21 -2.73 15.56 16.87
N THR A 22 -3.66 15.49 17.81
CA THR A 22 -3.36 15.45 19.24
C THR A 22 -4.24 14.42 19.93
N SER A 23 -3.73 13.74 20.95
CA SER A 23 -4.52 12.90 21.85
C SER A 23 -5.19 13.72 22.97
N SER A 24 -4.94 15.03 23.04
CA SER A 24 -5.46 15.90 24.11
C SER A 24 -6.99 15.92 24.11
N GLY A 25 -7.58 15.47 25.21
CA GLY A 25 -9.04 15.42 25.38
C GLY A 25 -9.71 14.25 24.67
N CYS A 26 -8.95 13.27 24.17
CA CYS A 26 -9.44 12.01 23.61
C CYS A 26 -8.80 10.82 24.33
N THR A 27 -9.61 9.84 24.72
CA THR A 27 -9.15 8.63 25.42
C THR A 27 -9.81 7.39 24.82
N ARG A 28 -9.06 6.28 24.74
CA ARG A 28 -9.61 4.99 24.35
C ARG A 28 -10.36 4.41 25.55
N ILE A 29 -11.66 4.23 25.41
CA ILE A 29 -12.54 3.73 26.49
C ILE A 29 -12.86 2.24 26.35
N GLY A 30 -12.49 1.62 25.23
CA GLY A 30 -12.66 0.18 25.06
C GLY A 30 -12.40 -0.29 23.63
N GLY A 31 -12.74 -1.55 23.38
CA GLY A 31 -12.70 -2.18 22.08
C GLY A 31 -11.62 -3.26 21.94
N ASP A 32 -11.86 -4.20 21.03
CA ASP A 32 -11.00 -5.35 20.71
C ASP A 32 -9.87 -5.00 19.73
N ASN A 33 -9.13 -6.02 19.28
CA ASN A 33 -8.08 -5.85 18.26
C ASN A 33 -8.60 -5.32 16.91
N PHE A 34 -9.91 -5.45 16.64
CA PHE A 34 -10.55 -5.02 15.39
C PHE A 34 -11.49 -3.82 15.56
N HIS A 35 -11.85 -3.48 16.79
CA HIS A 35 -12.76 -2.38 17.10
C HIS A 35 -12.15 -1.55 18.20
N SER A 36 -12.05 -0.25 18.02
CA SER A 36 -11.58 0.65 19.07
C SER A 36 -12.63 1.70 19.33
N THR A 37 -12.99 1.86 20.61
CA THR A 37 -13.97 2.85 21.07
C THR A 37 -13.23 3.99 21.74
N CYS A 38 -13.38 5.19 21.18
CA CYS A 38 -12.76 6.42 21.66
C CYS A 38 -13.82 7.36 22.24
N ALA A 39 -13.53 8.02 23.35
CA ALA A 39 -14.31 9.11 23.91
C ALA A 39 -13.49 10.40 23.90
N CYS A 40 -14.06 11.47 23.37
CA CYS A 40 -13.45 12.79 23.33
C CYS A 40 -14.35 13.82 24.00
N THR A 41 -13.75 14.81 24.66
CA THR A 41 -14.47 15.89 25.36
C THR A 41 -14.86 17.06 24.46
N HIS A 42 -14.53 17.00 23.16
CA HIS A 42 -14.75 18.06 22.19
C HIS A 42 -15.20 17.49 20.84
N PHE A 43 -15.94 18.29 20.06
CA PHE A 43 -16.38 17.92 18.71
C PHE A 43 -15.34 18.39 17.67
N SER A 44 -14.59 17.44 17.11
CA SER A 44 -13.61 17.69 16.04
C SER A 44 -13.53 16.47 15.13
N THR A 45 -12.76 16.58 14.04
CA THR A 45 -12.38 15.42 13.22
C THR A 45 -11.57 14.46 14.06
N PHE A 46 -12.09 13.25 14.24
CA PHE A 46 -11.42 12.18 14.98
C PHE A 46 -10.72 11.22 14.01
N SER A 47 -9.65 10.60 14.46
CA SER A 47 -8.98 9.52 13.75
C SER A 47 -8.41 8.52 14.75
N ILE A 48 -8.50 7.24 14.41
CA ILE A 48 -7.89 6.17 15.21
C ILE A 48 -6.52 5.93 14.60
N LEU A 49 -5.48 6.34 15.31
CA LEU A 49 -4.11 6.04 14.92
C LEU A 49 -3.78 4.66 15.48
N MET A 50 -3.98 3.63 14.67
CA MET A 50 -3.43 2.32 14.99
C MET A 50 -1.92 2.50 15.08
N ALA A 51 -1.29 2.02 16.17
CA ALA A 51 0.15 2.08 16.32
C ALA A 51 0.76 1.51 15.04
N ILE A 52 1.29 2.41 14.22
CA ILE A 52 2.11 2.04 13.09
C ILE A 52 3.39 1.68 13.82
N ASP A 53 3.52 0.41 14.19
CA ASP A 53 4.85 -0.13 14.49
C ASP A 53 5.77 0.49 13.45
N PRO A 54 6.87 1.18 13.85
CA PRO A 54 7.85 1.62 12.88
C PRO A 54 8.14 0.35 12.09
N VAL A 55 7.84 0.39 10.79
CA VAL A 55 7.90 -0.79 9.93
C VAL A 55 9.36 -1.17 9.93
N THR A 56 9.73 -1.99 10.92
CA THR A 56 11.10 -2.24 11.32
C THR A 56 11.57 -3.22 10.28
N ASP A 57 12.24 -2.62 9.31
CA ASP A 57 12.86 -3.30 8.18
C ASP A 57 11.86 -4.07 7.32
N SER A 58 11.11 -3.29 6.55
CA SER A 58 10.40 -3.71 5.35
C SER A 58 11.36 -4.18 4.23
N PHE A 59 12.54 -4.72 4.55
CA PHE A 59 13.47 -5.32 3.58
C PHE A 59 12.74 -6.36 2.72
N ALA A 60 11.86 -7.17 3.32
CA ALA A 60 11.02 -8.11 2.58
C ALA A 60 10.09 -7.41 1.57
N LEU A 61 9.42 -6.32 1.96
CA LEU A 61 8.55 -5.54 1.06
C LEU A 61 9.34 -4.80 -0.02
N MET A 62 10.52 -4.29 0.32
CA MET A 62 11.45 -3.64 -0.61
C MET A 62 11.99 -4.66 -1.63
N VAL A 63 12.37 -5.86 -1.18
CA VAL A 63 12.78 -6.96 -2.05
C VAL A 63 11.63 -7.39 -2.96
N VAL A 64 10.42 -7.58 -2.42
CA VAL A 64 9.25 -7.97 -3.23
C VAL A 64 8.91 -6.92 -4.27
N THR A 65 8.91 -5.63 -3.91
CA THR A 65 8.64 -4.54 -4.87
C THR A 65 9.74 -4.41 -5.91
N TYR A 66 11.01 -4.52 -5.52
CA TYR A 66 12.13 -4.46 -6.46
C TYR A 66 12.14 -5.66 -7.43
N VAL A 67 11.94 -6.87 -6.91
CA VAL A 67 11.85 -8.09 -7.73
C VAL A 67 10.66 -8.00 -8.68
N GLY A 68 9.47 -7.65 -8.18
CA GLY A 68 8.27 -7.49 -9.02
C GLY A 68 8.43 -6.43 -10.11
N LEU A 69 9.05 -5.29 -9.79
CA LEU A 69 9.37 -4.24 -10.75
C LEU A 69 10.35 -4.75 -11.82
N SER A 70 11.42 -5.42 -11.42
CA SER A 70 12.43 -5.95 -12.34
C SER A 70 11.84 -6.96 -13.32
N VAL A 71 11.00 -7.88 -12.84
CA VAL A 71 10.32 -8.88 -13.67
C VAL A 71 9.36 -8.21 -14.65
N SER A 72 8.59 -7.23 -14.18
CA SER A 72 7.66 -6.47 -15.03
C SER A 72 8.40 -5.69 -16.13
N LEU A 73 9.53 -5.07 -15.80
CA LEU A 73 10.36 -4.35 -16.78
C LEU A 73 10.99 -5.28 -17.81
N VAL A 74 11.51 -6.43 -17.38
CA VAL A 74 12.06 -7.46 -18.29
C VAL A 74 10.97 -7.99 -19.21
N CYS A 75 9.80 -8.32 -18.67
CA CYS A 75 8.65 -8.76 -19.45
C CYS A 75 8.22 -7.71 -20.48
N LEU A 76 8.13 -6.44 -20.08
CA LEU A 76 7.79 -5.33 -20.97
C LEU A 76 8.83 -5.17 -22.09
N PHE A 77 10.13 -5.24 -21.75
CA PHE A 77 11.19 -5.15 -22.74
C PHE A 77 11.12 -6.29 -23.76
N LEU A 78 10.93 -7.53 -23.31
CA LEU A 78 10.77 -8.69 -24.19
C LEU A 78 9.54 -8.54 -25.10
N ALA A 79 8.43 -8.03 -24.58
CA ALA A 79 7.24 -7.74 -25.37
C ALA A 79 7.52 -6.69 -26.46
N ILE A 80 8.22 -5.60 -26.12
CA ILE A 80 8.59 -4.54 -27.07
C ILE A 80 9.53 -5.07 -28.16
N VAL A 81 10.59 -5.80 -27.77
CA VAL A 81 11.55 -6.38 -28.72
C VAL A 81 10.84 -7.35 -29.66
N THR A 82 9.98 -8.21 -29.12
CA THR A 82 9.22 -9.14 -29.95
C THR A 82 8.28 -8.40 -30.89
N PHE A 83 7.60 -7.35 -30.42
CA PHE A 83 6.74 -6.53 -31.27
C PHE A 83 7.51 -5.88 -32.43
N LEU A 84 8.70 -5.34 -32.17
CA LEU A 84 9.55 -4.71 -33.20
C LEU A 84 10.09 -5.74 -34.20
N LEU A 85 10.59 -6.89 -33.72
CA LEU A 85 11.09 -7.97 -34.57
C LEU A 85 9.97 -8.62 -35.38
N CYS A 86 8.81 -8.92 -34.78
CA CYS A 86 7.65 -9.46 -35.49
C CYS A 86 7.07 -8.48 -36.51
N ARG A 87 7.05 -7.18 -36.21
CA ARG A 87 6.67 -6.13 -37.18
C ARG A 87 7.65 -6.08 -38.36
N SER A 88 8.93 -6.37 -38.11
CA SER A 88 9.96 -6.45 -39.16
C SER A 88 9.94 -7.78 -39.94
N LEU A 89 9.40 -8.86 -39.36
CA LEU A 89 9.47 -10.24 -39.88
C LEU A 89 8.15 -10.79 -40.47
N TRP A 90 7.13 -9.94 -40.74
CA TRP A 90 5.98 -10.23 -41.64
C TRP A 90 4.63 -10.75 -41.06
N SER A 91 4.50 -11.21 -39.81
CA SER A 91 3.37 -12.12 -39.44
C SER A 91 2.98 -12.10 -37.94
N VAL A 92 2.08 -11.21 -37.51
CA VAL A 92 1.87 -10.88 -36.07
C VAL A 92 0.78 -11.71 -35.36
N SER A 93 -0.09 -12.45 -36.07
CA SER A 93 -1.30 -13.01 -35.45
C SER A 93 -1.07 -14.22 -34.53
N ILE A 94 -0.09 -15.10 -34.82
CA ILE A 94 0.10 -16.36 -34.07
C ILE A 94 0.97 -16.18 -32.82
N SER A 95 1.95 -15.27 -32.83
CA SER A 95 2.85 -15.06 -31.66
C SER A 95 2.19 -14.28 -30.52
N LEU A 96 1.24 -13.38 -30.81
CA LEU A 96 0.53 -12.59 -29.79
C LEU A 96 -0.23 -13.49 -28.81
N HIS A 97 -0.91 -14.52 -29.30
CA HIS A 97 -1.69 -15.44 -28.46
C HIS A 97 -0.83 -16.26 -27.50
N LEU A 98 0.41 -16.61 -27.90
CA LEU A 98 1.33 -17.42 -27.10
C LEU A 98 2.09 -16.58 -26.06
N GLN A 99 2.49 -15.36 -26.40
CA GLN A 99 3.18 -14.47 -25.47
C GLN A 99 2.24 -13.95 -24.37
N LEU A 100 0.99 -13.65 -24.71
CA LEU A 100 -0.04 -13.29 -23.73
C LEU A 100 -0.34 -14.44 -22.78
N SER A 101 -0.45 -15.68 -23.27
CA SER A 101 -0.74 -16.82 -22.40
C SER A 101 0.38 -17.11 -21.41
N ILE A 102 1.65 -16.92 -21.81
CA ILE A 102 2.81 -17.11 -20.94
C ILE A 102 2.90 -16.01 -19.87
N CYS A 103 2.70 -14.74 -20.25
CA CYS A 103 2.73 -13.63 -19.28
C CYS A 103 1.55 -13.62 -18.31
N LEU A 104 0.42 -14.25 -18.66
CA LEU A 104 -0.76 -14.35 -17.80
C LEU A 104 -0.69 -15.58 -16.87
N PHE A 105 0.15 -16.56 -17.22
CA PHE A 105 0.36 -17.77 -16.41
C PHE A 105 1.56 -17.68 -15.45
N ALA A 106 2.53 -16.83 -15.75
CA ALA A 106 3.69 -16.52 -14.89
C ALA A 106 3.39 -15.37 -13.92
#